data_AF-A0A2W6D0Z5-F1
#
_entry.id   AF-A0A2W6D0Z5-F1
#
_cell.length_a   1.000
_cell.length_b   1.000
_cell.length_c   1.000
_cell.angle_alpha   90.00
_cell.angle_beta   90.00
_cell.angle_gamma   90.00
#
_symmetry.space_group_name_H-M   'P 1'
#
loop_
_entity.id
_entity.type
_entity.pdbx_description
1 polymer ?
#
loop_
_entity_poly.entity_id
_entity_poly.type
_entity_poly.pdbx_seq_one_letter_code
_entity_poly.pdbx_strand_id
1 'polypeptide(L)'
;MSAPAPDQVPAEVHIAQVVVTKVAAYYASRVPGVVALRSGLGQTVVKLAGRVMDQLQDRPADVPTDGVRVELTDSVARVDICLVIRLGHPCLELARTVQEVVGSQVQVNTGLTAIISVDIVDIDLSSDESTSDPGAGAPGPPETIPD
;
A
#
# COMPACT_ATOMS: atom_id res chain seq x y z
N MET A 1 9.09 -47.41 -31.90
CA MET A 1 7.82 -46.69 -32.18
C MET A 1 7.20 -46.40 -30.82
N SER A 2 7.52 -45.24 -30.23
CA SER A 2 7.01 -44.85 -28.91
C SER A 2 5.53 -44.50 -29.00
N ALA A 3 4.75 -44.96 -28.03
CA ALA A 3 3.34 -44.58 -27.89
C ALA A 3 3.21 -43.05 -27.69
N PRO A 4 2.18 -42.40 -28.26
CA PRO A 4 1.91 -41.00 -27.99
C PRO A 4 1.50 -40.82 -26.51
N ALA A 5 2.02 -39.77 -25.87
CA ALA A 5 1.67 -39.41 -24.50
C ALA A 5 0.17 -39.11 -24.41
N PRO A 6 -0.51 -39.52 -23.32
CA PRO A 6 -1.95 -39.34 -23.17
C PRO A 6 -2.29 -37.85 -23.21
N ASP A 7 -3.34 -37.53 -23.99
CA ASP A 7 -4.10 -36.29 -24.07
C ASP A 7 -3.71 -35.21 -23.03
N GLN A 8 -2.82 -34.29 -23.41
CA GLN A 8 -2.74 -33.02 -22.70
C GLN A 8 -3.96 -32.19 -23.11
N VAL A 9 -5.00 -32.24 -22.28
CA VAL A 9 -6.12 -31.31 -22.37
C VAL A 9 -5.54 -29.89 -22.28
N PRO A 10 -5.75 -29.01 -23.27
CA PRO A 10 -5.27 -27.65 -23.18
C PRO A 10 -5.90 -26.98 -21.95
N ALA A 11 -5.05 -26.58 -21.00
CA ALA A 11 -5.47 -25.93 -19.76
C ALA A 11 -5.27 -24.41 -19.90
N GLU A 12 -6.34 -23.65 -19.67
CA GLU A 12 -6.33 -22.20 -19.66
C GLU A 12 -6.39 -21.69 -18.20
N VAL A 13 -5.53 -20.74 -17.86
CA VAL A 13 -5.45 -20.14 -16.52
C VAL A 13 -5.77 -18.66 -16.64
N HIS A 14 -6.83 -18.22 -15.97
CA HIS A 14 -7.18 -16.80 -15.87
C HIS A 14 -6.86 -16.27 -14.47
N ILE A 15 -6.18 -15.13 -14.43
CA ILE A 15 -5.86 -14.45 -13.18
C ILE A 15 -6.81 -13.27 -13.03
N ALA A 16 -7.58 -13.29 -11.94
CA ALA A 16 -8.50 -12.20 -11.65
C ALA A 16 -7.74 -10.92 -11.27
N GLN A 17 -8.25 -9.78 -11.72
CA GLN A 17 -7.72 -8.44 -11.41
C GLN A 17 -7.51 -8.23 -9.90
N VAL A 18 -8.42 -8.75 -9.07
CA VAL A 18 -8.32 -8.66 -7.60
C VAL A 18 -7.05 -9.32 -7.05
N VAL A 19 -6.54 -10.36 -7.69
CA VAL A 19 -5.31 -11.04 -7.26
C VAL A 19 -4.10 -10.15 -7.53
N VAL A 20 -4.00 -9.59 -8.73
CA VAL A 20 -2.93 -8.65 -9.12
C VAL A 20 -2.95 -7.43 -8.20
N THR A 21 -4.14 -6.90 -7.91
CA THR A 21 -4.32 -5.75 -7.01
C THR A 21 -3.77 -6.04 -5.61
N LYS A 22 -4.07 -7.22 -5.05
CA LYS A 22 -3.57 -7.63 -3.74
C LYS A 22 -2.05 -7.80 -3.72
N VAL A 23 -1.48 -8.42 -4.75
CA VAL A 23 -0.03 -8.58 -4.90
C VAL A 23 0.63 -7.19 -4.94
N ALA A 24 0.16 -6.31 -5.83
CA ALA A 24 0.72 -4.97 -5.98
C ALA A 24 0.65 -4.17 -4.67
N ALA A 25 -0.50 -4.13 -3.99
CA ALA A 25 -0.66 -3.44 -2.72
C ALA A 25 0.25 -4.00 -1.61
N TYR A 26 0.35 -5.33 -1.53
CA TYR A 26 1.17 -6.00 -0.52
C TYR A 26 2.67 -5.67 -0.66
N TYR A 27 3.19 -5.66 -1.88
CA TYR A 27 4.60 -5.35 -2.11
C TYR A 27 4.89 -3.85 -2.08
N ALA A 28 3.99 -3.01 -2.60
CA ALA A 28 4.16 -1.55 -2.58
C ALA A 28 4.25 -1.01 -1.14
N SER A 29 3.40 -1.49 -0.24
CA SER A 29 3.39 -1.08 1.17
C SER A 29 4.62 -1.53 1.98
N ARG A 30 5.47 -2.40 1.42
CA ARG A 30 6.69 -2.92 2.06
C ARG A 30 7.96 -2.26 1.57
N VAL A 31 7.86 -1.37 0.58
CA VAL A 31 9.03 -0.63 0.11
C VAL A 31 9.43 0.38 1.19
N PRO A 32 10.70 0.39 1.64
CA PRO A 32 11.17 1.36 2.63
C PRO A 32 10.88 2.79 2.19
N GLY A 33 10.30 3.58 3.08
CA GLY A 33 9.89 4.96 2.80
C GLY A 33 8.43 5.12 2.38
N VAL A 34 7.71 4.03 2.05
CA VAL A 34 6.25 4.07 1.89
C VAL A 34 5.58 4.04 3.27
N VAL A 35 4.76 5.04 3.57
CA VAL A 35 4.03 5.15 4.85
C VAL A 35 2.66 4.53 4.74
N ALA A 36 1.95 4.83 3.65
CA ALA A 36 0.62 4.34 3.39
C ALA A 36 0.33 4.33 1.90
N LEU A 37 -0.54 3.42 1.47
CA LEU A 37 -1.23 3.51 0.19
C LEU A 37 -2.53 4.30 0.41
N ARG A 38 -2.91 5.16 -0.53
CA ARG A 38 -4.07 6.05 -0.40
C ARG A 38 -4.94 5.93 -1.63
N SER A 39 -6.21 5.59 -1.44
CA SER A 39 -7.22 5.85 -2.47
C SER A 39 -7.19 7.36 -2.79
N GLY A 40 -7.06 7.72 -4.07
CA GLY A 40 -7.00 9.11 -4.54
C GLY A 40 -8.23 9.98 -4.20
N LEU A 41 -9.16 9.48 -3.38
CA LEU A 41 -10.37 10.16 -2.89
C LEU A 41 -10.21 10.77 -1.48
N GLY A 42 -9.06 10.62 -0.82
CA GLY A 42 -8.95 10.80 0.65
C GLY A 42 -8.65 12.20 1.21
N GLN A 43 -8.16 13.17 0.41
CA GLN A 43 -7.73 14.47 0.99
C GLN A 43 -8.88 15.48 1.20
N THR A 44 -10.11 15.19 0.75
CA THR A 44 -11.26 16.06 1.07
C THR A 44 -12.00 15.61 2.34
N VAL A 45 -11.85 14.35 2.76
CA VAL A 45 -12.65 13.82 3.87
C VAL A 45 -11.93 13.88 5.22
N VAL A 46 -10.60 13.72 5.33
CA VAL A 46 -9.96 13.68 6.67
C VAL A 46 -9.88 15.05 7.38
N LYS A 47 -9.86 16.16 6.64
CA LYS A 47 -9.92 17.51 7.25
C LYS A 47 -11.35 17.99 7.59
N LEU A 48 -12.39 17.27 7.13
CA LEU A 48 -13.80 17.59 7.41
C LEU A 48 -14.54 16.50 8.22
N ALA A 49 -13.97 15.29 8.30
CA ALA A 49 -14.42 14.16 9.11
C ALA A 49 -14.26 14.34 10.61
N GLY A 50 -13.76 15.48 11.07
CA GLY A 50 -13.90 15.87 12.47
C GLY A 50 -15.34 16.24 12.85
N ARG A 51 -16.28 16.37 11.89
CA ARG A 51 -17.66 16.81 12.19
C ARG A 51 -18.82 16.09 11.50
N VAL A 52 -18.65 15.33 10.40
CA VAL A 52 -19.83 14.84 9.64
C VAL A 52 -19.62 13.54 8.83
N MET A 53 -19.20 12.43 9.44
CA MET A 53 -19.22 11.11 8.76
C MET A 53 -19.96 10.03 9.57
N ASP A 54 -21.27 10.23 9.76
CA ASP A 54 -22.17 9.18 10.28
C ASP A 54 -23.14 8.67 9.20
N GLN A 55 -23.02 9.06 7.93
CA GLN A 55 -24.16 8.90 7.02
C GLN A 55 -23.91 8.53 5.55
N LEU A 56 -22.83 7.80 5.22
CA LEU A 56 -22.75 7.18 3.89
C LEU A 56 -22.27 5.72 3.99
N GLN A 57 -23.14 4.91 4.59
CA GLN A 57 -23.32 3.51 4.18
C GLN A 57 -24.07 3.49 2.85
N ASP A 58 -23.80 2.48 2.02
CA ASP A 58 -24.65 1.98 0.93
C ASP A 58 -24.27 2.32 -0.53
N ARG A 59 -23.04 1.97 -0.91
CA ARG A 59 -22.73 1.64 -2.32
C ARG A 59 -21.89 0.36 -2.35
N PRO A 60 -22.15 -0.60 -3.26
CA PRO A 60 -21.40 -1.85 -3.32
C PRO A 60 -19.91 -1.54 -3.45
N ALA A 61 -19.16 -1.90 -2.39
CA ALA A 61 -17.73 -1.74 -2.29
C ALA A 61 -17.07 -2.77 -3.20
N ASP A 62 -16.95 -2.41 -4.49
CA ASP A 62 -15.90 -2.98 -5.33
C ASP A 62 -14.59 -2.66 -4.62
N VAL A 63 -13.98 -3.69 -4.02
CA VAL A 63 -12.93 -3.60 -2.99
C VAL A 63 -11.82 -2.65 -3.45
N PRO A 64 -11.79 -1.38 -2.99
CA PRO A 64 -10.66 -0.53 -3.25
C PRO A 64 -9.58 -1.07 -2.33
N THR A 65 -8.60 -1.74 -2.90
CA THR A 65 -7.39 -2.05 -2.14
C THR A 65 -6.70 -0.70 -2.00
N ASP A 66 -6.92 -0.03 -0.87
CA ASP A 66 -6.65 1.38 -0.58
C ASP A 66 -5.48 2.02 -1.37
N GLY A 67 -5.75 2.55 -2.56
CA GLY A 67 -4.73 3.27 -3.37
C GLY A 67 -4.07 2.49 -4.50
N VAL A 68 -4.54 1.28 -4.82
CA VAL A 68 -4.08 0.53 -5.99
C VAL A 68 -5.26 0.26 -6.93
N ARG A 69 -5.12 0.68 -8.19
CA ARG A 69 -6.05 0.37 -9.26
C ARG A 69 -5.33 -0.48 -10.29
N VAL A 70 -5.99 -1.53 -10.76
CA VAL A 70 -5.44 -2.42 -11.79
C VAL A 70 -6.42 -2.51 -12.94
N GLU A 71 -5.92 -2.38 -14.16
CA GLU A 71 -6.64 -2.70 -15.39
C GLU A 71 -5.89 -3.82 -16.11
N LEU A 72 -6.59 -4.90 -16.46
CA LEU A 72 -6.00 -6.02 -17.20
C LEU A 72 -6.31 -5.87 -18.70
N THR A 73 -5.31 -6.07 -19.53
CA THR A 73 -5.42 -6.09 -20.99
C THR A 73 -4.57 -7.23 -21.52
N ASP A 74 -5.22 -8.31 -21.95
CA ASP A 74 -4.55 -9.55 -22.38
C ASP A 74 -3.55 -10.05 -21.30
N SER A 75 -2.27 -10.09 -21.63
CA SER A 75 -1.17 -10.49 -20.72
C SER A 75 -0.49 -9.31 -20.00
N VAL A 76 -1.06 -8.10 -20.12
CA VAL A 76 -0.51 -6.86 -19.56
C VAL A 76 -1.42 -6.34 -18.45
N ALA A 77 -0.84 -6.04 -17.29
CA ALA A 77 -1.50 -5.40 -16.17
C ALA A 77 -1.05 -3.95 -16.06
N ARG A 78 -1.98 -3.00 -16.20
CA ARG A 78 -1.73 -1.60 -15.87
C ARG A 78 -2.05 -1.39 -14.39
N VAL A 79 -1.08 -0.92 -13.62
CA VAL A 79 -1.19 -0.77 -12.17
C VAL A 79 -0.92 0.69 -11.83
N ASP A 80 -1.95 1.38 -11.31
CA ASP A 80 -1.82 2.73 -10.78
C ASP A 80 -1.73 2.64 -9.26
N ILE A 81 -0.66 3.21 -8.68
CA ILE A 81 -0.38 3.15 -7.25
C ILE A 81 -0.27 4.57 -6.70
N CYS A 82 -1.19 4.91 -5.80
CA CYS A 82 -1.19 6.16 -5.07
C CYS A 82 -0.64 5.93 -3.65
N LEU A 83 0.43 6.66 -3.28
CA LEU A 83 1.14 6.43 -2.03
C LEU A 83 1.59 7.71 -1.32
N VAL A 84 1.79 7.59 0.00
CA VAL A 84 2.36 8.60 0.89
C VAL A 84 3.77 8.18 1.25
N ILE A 85 4.72 9.09 1.15
CA ILE A 85 6.13 8.83 1.41
C ILE A 85 6.58 9.46 2.72
N ARG A 86 7.61 8.91 3.35
CA ARG A 86 8.26 9.51 4.52
C ARG A 86 9.25 10.59 4.08
N LEU A 87 9.25 11.73 4.77
CA LEU A 87 10.27 12.76 4.59
C LEU A 87 11.68 12.16 4.74
N GLY A 88 12.61 12.59 3.86
CA GLY A 88 13.99 12.11 3.85
C GLY A 88 14.29 11.03 2.78
N HIS A 89 13.28 10.52 2.08
CA HIS A 89 13.46 9.65 0.92
C HIS A 89 13.29 10.46 -0.39
N PRO A 90 14.25 10.41 -1.34
CA PRO A 90 14.08 11.08 -2.63
C PRO A 90 12.88 10.48 -3.40
N CYS A 91 11.90 11.32 -3.74
CA CYS A 91 10.66 10.89 -4.39
C CYS A 91 10.91 10.03 -5.64
N LEU A 92 11.86 10.43 -6.48
CA LEU A 92 12.17 9.73 -7.73
C LEU A 92 12.75 8.34 -7.49
N GLU A 93 13.69 8.22 -6.55
CA GLU A 93 14.32 6.94 -6.22
C GLU A 93 13.32 5.99 -5.57
N LEU A 94 12.48 6.51 -4.68
CA LEU A 94 11.41 5.72 -4.07
C LEU A 94 10.39 5.24 -5.11
N ALA A 95 9.93 6.11 -6.02
CA ALA A 95 9.00 5.73 -7.08
C ALA A 95 9.58 4.65 -7.99
N ARG A 96 10.85 4.78 -8.40
CA ARG A 96 11.58 3.76 -9.18
C ARG A 96 11.65 2.43 -8.43
N THR A 97 12.02 2.47 -7.15
CA THR A 97 12.09 1.27 -6.31
C THR A 97 10.73 0.58 -6.22
N VAL A 98 9.64 1.34 -6.05
CA VAL A 98 8.29 0.79 -6.04
C VAL A 98 7.94 0.14 -7.38
N GLN A 99 8.23 0.80 -8.51
CA GLN A 99 7.98 0.26 -9.85
C GLN A 99 8.72 -1.05 -10.09
N GLU A 100 10.00 -1.12 -9.72
CA GLU A 100 10.84 -2.31 -9.90
C GLU A 100 10.36 -3.47 -9.02
N VAL A 101 10.15 -3.21 -7.72
CA VAL A 101 9.73 -4.23 -6.76
C VAL A 101 8.34 -4.77 -7.12
N VAL A 102 7.36 -3.90 -7.33
CA VAL A 102 6.00 -4.33 -7.64
C VAL A 102 5.94 -5.00 -9.01
N GLY A 103 6.65 -4.49 -10.02
CA GLY A 103 6.64 -5.06 -11.36
C GLY A 103 7.23 -6.45 -11.39
N SER A 104 8.35 -6.63 -10.70
CA SER A 104 8.97 -7.95 -10.52
C SER A 104 8.03 -8.93 -9.81
N GLN A 105 7.40 -8.50 -8.72
CA GLN A 105 6.57 -9.38 -7.91
C GLN A 105 5.23 -9.73 -8.58
N VAL A 106 4.64 -8.82 -9.37
CA VAL A 106 3.47 -9.15 -10.19
C VAL A 106 3.84 -10.19 -11.24
N GLN A 107 4.96 -10.02 -11.95
CA GLN A 107 5.42 -11.00 -12.93
C GLN A 107 5.71 -12.37 -12.30
N VAL A 108 6.36 -12.40 -11.14
CA VAL A 108 6.70 -13.65 -10.43
C VAL A 108 5.46 -14.38 -9.92
N ASN A 109 4.50 -13.67 -9.33
CA ASN A 109 3.32 -14.29 -8.71
C ASN A 109 2.17 -14.56 -9.69
N THR A 110 2.13 -13.85 -10.82
CA THR A 110 0.98 -13.91 -11.76
C THR A 110 1.39 -14.23 -13.19
N GLY A 111 2.66 -14.11 -13.55
CA GLY A 111 3.08 -14.29 -14.95
C GLY A 111 2.68 -13.15 -15.89
N LEU A 112 2.02 -12.09 -15.38
CA LEU A 112 1.60 -10.93 -16.17
C LEU A 112 2.68 -9.83 -16.17
N THR A 113 2.83 -9.17 -17.32
CA THR A 113 3.72 -8.01 -17.45
C THR A 113 3.02 -6.78 -16.87
N ALA A 114 3.62 -6.14 -15.87
CA ALA A 114 3.05 -4.95 -15.24
C ALA A 114 3.62 -3.65 -15.83
N ILE A 115 2.75 -2.70 -16.17
CA ILE A 115 3.08 -1.29 -16.43
C ILE A 115 2.61 -0.49 -15.22
N ILE A 116 3.54 0.11 -14.48
CA ILE A 116 3.25 0.70 -13.18
C ILE A 116 3.37 2.22 -13.22
N SER A 117 2.27 2.90 -12.90
CA SER A 117 2.25 4.33 -12.57
C SER A 117 2.31 4.52 -11.06
N VAL A 118 3.12 5.46 -10.59
CA VAL A 118 3.24 5.79 -9.16
C VAL A 118 2.94 7.26 -8.97
N ASP A 119 1.92 7.53 -8.16
CA ASP A 119 1.47 8.85 -7.78
C ASP A 119 1.79 9.09 -6.30
N ILE A 120 2.68 10.05 -6.03
CA ILE A 120 3.02 10.47 -4.68
C ILE A 120 2.04 11.56 -4.27
N VAL A 121 1.09 11.22 -3.38
CA VAL A 121 -0.03 12.10 -3.05
C VAL A 121 0.21 12.96 -1.80
N ASP A 122 1.14 12.54 -0.94
CA ASP A 122 1.48 13.27 0.29
C ASP A 122 2.88 12.88 0.80
N ILE A 123 3.43 13.71 1.68
CA ILE A 123 4.70 13.47 2.38
C ILE A 123 4.43 13.54 3.89
N ASP A 124 4.68 12.44 4.59
CA ASP A 124 4.66 12.40 6.04
C ASP A 124 5.88 13.15 6.60
N LEU A 125 5.60 14.26 7.29
CA LEU A 125 6.60 15.12 7.93
C LEU A 125 6.94 14.64 9.34
N SER A 126 6.29 13.59 9.83
CA SER A 126 6.58 13.01 11.13
C SER A 126 7.98 12.37 11.09
N SER A 127 8.97 13.03 11.70
CA SER A 127 10.26 12.41 11.95
C SER A 127 10.10 11.22 12.90
N ASP A 128 11.03 10.27 12.88
CA ASP A 128 11.07 9.05 13.72
C ASP A 128 11.25 9.35 15.24
N GLU A 129 10.97 10.56 15.68
CA GLU A 129 11.00 11.00 17.08
C GLU A 129 9.68 10.69 17.77
N SER A 130 9.42 9.39 17.92
CA SER A 130 8.55 8.85 18.98
C SER A 130 9.36 7.94 19.89
N THR A 131 10.49 8.44 20.39
CA THR A 131 10.95 8.02 21.71
C THR A 131 10.01 8.67 22.71
N SER A 132 9.00 7.93 23.13
CA SER A 132 8.26 8.26 24.34
C SER A 132 9.26 8.38 25.49
N ASP A 133 9.53 9.61 25.92
CA ASP A 133 10.01 9.87 27.26
C ASP A 133 8.78 9.99 28.17
N PRO A 134 8.43 8.98 29.00
CA PRO A 134 7.47 9.18 30.06
C PRO A 134 8.19 9.84 31.24
N GLY A 135 8.52 11.11 31.08
CA GLY A 135 8.69 12.03 32.19
C GLY A 135 7.33 12.26 32.88
N ALA A 136 6.89 11.31 33.71
CA ALA A 136 5.76 11.49 34.62
C ALA A 136 5.78 10.46 35.76
N GLY A 137 6.54 10.76 36.82
CA GLY A 137 6.43 10.15 38.14
C GLY A 137 6.71 11.22 39.20
N ALA A 138 5.70 12.05 39.46
CA ALA A 138 5.50 13.09 40.47
C ALA A 138 6.60 13.43 41.52
N PRO A 139 6.76 14.72 41.90
CA PRO A 139 7.51 15.10 43.10
C PRO A 139 6.83 14.52 44.34
N GLY A 140 7.59 13.79 45.15
CA GLY A 140 7.15 13.33 46.47
C GLY A 140 6.86 14.50 47.42
N PRO A 141 6.00 14.32 48.43
CA PRO A 141 5.53 15.39 49.31
C PRO A 141 6.67 16.03 50.11
N PRO A 142 6.51 17.28 50.58
CA PRO A 142 7.58 18.01 51.26
C PRO A 142 7.96 17.35 52.60
N GLU A 143 9.27 17.34 52.84
CA GLU A 143 9.99 17.46 54.10
C GLU A 143 9.35 16.92 55.39
N THR A 144 10.05 16.02 56.08
CA THR A 144 9.97 15.92 57.54
C THR A 144 11.37 15.66 58.08
N ILE A 145 11.96 16.68 58.71
CA ILE A 145 13.15 16.60 59.56
C ILE A 145 12.66 16.37 61.01
N PRO A 146 13.02 15.26 61.67
CA PRO A 146 13.85 15.30 62.90
C PRO A 146 14.81 14.07 63.00
N ASP A 147 15.85 14.00 63.84
CA ASP A 147 16.15 14.55 65.17
C ASP A 147 17.59 15.12 65.23
#